data_AF-A0A4Q1SVW4-F1
#
_entry.id   AF-A0A4Q1SVW4-F1
#
_cell.length_a   1.000
_cell.length_b   1.000
_cell.length_c   1.000
_cell.angle_alpha   90.00
_cell.angle_beta   90.00
_cell.angle_gamma   90.00
#
_symmetry.space_group_name_H-M   'P 1'
#
loop_
_entity.id
_entity.type
_entity.pdbx_description
1 polymer ?
#
loop_
_entity_poly.entity_id
_entity_poly.type
_entity_poly.pdbx_seq_one_letter_code
_entity_poly.pdbx_strand_id
1 'polypeptide(L)' 'MDEFQTEIYTISNITALEDIKKIIKDQVVDPTICWQERMLLYRKVQVINERITFLGETRKKEAL' A
#
# COMPACT_ATOMS: atom_id res chain seq x y z
N MET A 1 -9.07 -8.41 -5.77
CA MET A 1 -8.33 -7.80 -4.65
C MET A 1 -7.11 -8.65 -4.31
N ASP A 2 -7.28 -9.96 -4.33
CA ASP A 2 -6.27 -10.94 -3.91
C ASP A 2 -4.93 -10.79 -4.65
N GLU A 3 -4.92 -10.59 -5.97
CA GLU A 3 -3.67 -10.42 -6.74
C GLU A 3 -2.82 -9.23 -6.28
N PHE A 4 -3.44 -8.06 -6.08
CA PHE A 4 -2.73 -6.87 -5.62
C PHE A 4 -2.14 -7.08 -4.22
N GLN A 5 -2.91 -7.71 -3.33
CA GLN A 5 -2.43 -8.00 -1.98
C GLN A 5 -1.24 -8.98 -2.00
N THR A 6 -1.31 -10.03 -2.81
CA THR A 6 -0.19 -10.97 -3.01
C THR A 6 1.05 -10.25 -3.54
N GLU A 7 0.90 -9.38 -4.53
CA GLU A 7 1.99 -8.57 -5.08
C GLU A 7 2.64 -7.71 -3.98
N ILE A 8 1.84 -6.91 -3.26
CA ILE A 8 2.35 -6.04 -2.19
C ILE A 8 3.09 -6.82 -1.10
N TYR A 9 2.63 -8.03 -0.77
CA TYR A 9 3.28 -8.85 0.25
C TYR A 9 4.61 -9.46 -0.20
N THR A 10 4.88 -9.54 -1.51
CA THR A 10 6.20 -9.94 -2.02
C THR A 10 7.25 -8.84 -1.89
N ILE A 11 6.83 -7.58 -1.76
CA ILE A 11 7.74 -6.43 -1.67
C ILE A 11 8.25 -6.30 -0.22
N SER A 12 9.57 -6.20 -0.07
CA SER A 12 10.29 -6.01 1.22
C SER A 12 10.95 -4.64 1.36
N ASN A 13 10.92 -3.84 0.29
CA ASN A 13 11.46 -2.48 0.26
C ASN A 13 10.38 -1.45 0.62
N ILE A 14 10.53 -0.80 1.77
CA ILE A 14 9.59 0.22 2.26
C ILE A 14 9.50 1.42 1.31
N THR A 15 10.62 1.85 0.72
CA THR A 15 10.62 2.97 -0.23
C THR A 15 9.78 2.65 -1.46
N ALA A 16 9.93 1.44 -2.00
CA ALA A 16 9.12 1.01 -3.15
C ALA A 16 7.61 0.96 -2.80
N LEU A 17 7.26 0.53 -1.58
CA LEU A 17 5.88 0.56 -1.10
C LEU A 17 5.33 2.00 -0.97
N GLU A 18 6.13 2.94 -0.48
CA GLU A 18 5.76 4.35 -0.40
C GLU A 18 5.56 4.98 -1.80
N ASP A 19 6.39 4.61 -2.78
CA ASP A 19 6.22 5.07 -4.16
C ASP A 19 4.91 4.56 -4.78
N ILE A 20 4.59 3.28 -4.59
CA ILE A 20 3.31 2.71 -5.02
C ILE A 20 2.14 3.40 -4.30
N LYS A 21 2.26 3.64 -2.99
CA LYS A 21 1.24 4.35 -2.21
C LYS A 21 0.97 5.74 -2.77
N LYS A 22 2.03 6.46 -3.16
CA LYS A 22 1.92 7.80 -3.75
C LYS A 22 1.14 7.77 -5.07
N ILE A 23 1.48 6.84 -5.97
CA ILE A 23 0.79 6.67 -7.25
C ILE A 23 -0.71 6.41 -7.05
N ILE A 24 -1.08 5.60 -6.06
CA ILE A 24 -2.50 5.31 -5.75
C ILE A 24 -3.20 6.53 -5.16
N LYS A 25 -2.53 7.29 -4.29
CA LYS A 25 -3.10 8.54 -3.72
C LYS A 25 -3.36 9.59 -4.79
N ASP A 26 -2.50 9.68 -5.80
CA ASP A 26 -2.68 10.60 -6.93
C ASP A 26 -3.91 10.20 -7.79
N GLN A 27 -4.27 8.92 -7.83
CA GLN A 27 -5.50 8.46 -8.49
C GLN A 27 -6.76 8.81 -7.69
N VAL A 28 -6.70 8.85 -6.34
CA VAL A 28 -7.87 9.13 -5.49
C VAL A 28 -8.43 10.54 -5.73
N VAL A 29 -7.57 11.51 -6.06
CA VAL A 29 -7.97 12.90 -6.30
C VAL A 29 -8.55 13.12 -7.69
N ASP A 30 -8.50 12.12 -8.57
CA ASP A 30 -9.07 12.20 -9.91
C ASP A 30 -10.60 12.45 -9.83
N PRO A 31 -11.13 13.54 -10.40
CA PRO A 31 -12.56 13.79 -10.40
C PRO A 31 -13.34 12.79 -11.26
N THR A 32 -12.70 12.05 -12.17
CA THR A 32 -13.40 11.15 -13.09
C THR A 32 -13.74 9.79 -12.49
N ILE A 33 -13.16 9.43 -11.34
CA ILE A 33 -13.43 8.15 -10.68
C ILE A 33 -14.64 8.22 -9.73
N CYS A 34 -15.46 7.18 -9.77
CA CYS A 34 -16.65 7.06 -8.93
C CYS A 34 -16.31 6.64 -7.48
N TRP A 35 -17.30 6.67 -6.60
CA TRP A 35 -17.08 6.35 -5.18
C TRP A 35 -16.59 4.90 -4.98
N GLN A 36 -17.09 3.96 -5.78
CA GLN A 36 -16.70 2.55 -5.70
C GLN A 36 -15.21 2.37 -6.01
N GLU A 37 -14.72 3.04 -7.05
CA GLU A 37 -13.31 3.04 -7.44
C GLU A 37 -12.44 3.69 -6.37
N ARG A 38 -12.89 4.83 -5.80
CA ARG A 38 -12.20 5.47 -4.67
C ARG A 38 -12.07 4.52 -3.48
N MET A 39 -13.11 3.75 -3.17
CA MET A 39 -13.07 2.76 -2.10
C MET A 39 -12.09 1.62 -2.37
N LEU A 40 -11.96 1.18 -3.62
CA LEU A 40 -10.93 0.22 -4.00
C LEU A 40 -9.53 0.80 -3.82
N LEU A 41 -9.30 2.05 -4.22
CA LEU A 41 -8.02 2.73 -4.02
C LEU A 41 -7.69 2.89 -2.52
N TYR A 42 -8.65 3.25 -1.69
CA TYR A 42 -8.44 3.31 -0.24
C TYR A 42 -8.07 1.96 0.36
N ARG A 43 -8.73 0.87 -0.06
CA ARG A 43 -8.35 -0.48 0.37
C ARG A 43 -6.92 -0.84 -0.05
N LYS A 44 -6.51 -0.49 -1.27
CA LYS A 44 -5.13 -0.70 -1.72
C LYS A 44 -4.12 0.07 -0.85
N VAL A 45 -4.42 1.32 -0.49
CA VAL A 45 -3.58 2.11 0.44
C VAL A 45 -3.50 1.45 1.81
N GLN A 46 -4.59 0.89 2.33
CA GLN A 46 -4.60 0.16 3.60
C GLN A 46 -3.65 -1.05 3.57
N VAL A 47 -3.74 -1.88 2.53
CA VAL A 47 -2.87 -3.05 2.36
C VAL A 47 -1.38 -2.66 2.32
N ILE A 48 -1.05 -1.55 1.64
CA ILE A 48 0.34 -1.05 1.61
C ILE A 48 0.80 -0.60 3.00
N ASN A 49 -0.03 0.16 3.73
CA ASN A 49 0.31 0.64 5.07
C ASN A 49 0.51 -0.53 6.05
N GLU A 50 -0.32 -1.57 5.98
CA GLU A 50 -0.18 -2.79 6.77
C GLU A 50 1.17 -3.45 6.49
N ARG A 51 1.56 -3.57 5.21
CA ARG A 51 2.85 -4.15 4.83
C ARG A 51 4.05 -3.31 5.30
N ILE A 52 3.98 -1.99 5.17
CA ILE A 52 5.03 -1.08 5.66
C ILE A 52 5.19 -1.23 7.17
N THR A 53 4.07 -1.28 7.90
CA THR A 53 4.06 -1.45 9.36
C THR A 53 4.72 -2.76 9.75
N PHE A 54 4.33 -3.86 9.12
CA PHE A 54 4.93 -5.18 9.35
C PHE A 54 6.45 -5.16 9.14
N LEU A 55 6.93 -4.64 8.01
CA LEU A 55 8.36 -4.57 7.71
C LEU A 55 9.12 -3.67 8.70
N GLY A 56 8.50 -2.56 9.13
CA GLY A 56 9.07 -1.66 10.13
C GLY A 56 9.21 -2.30 11.50
N GLU A 57 8.23 -3.12 11.92
CA GLU A 57 8.29 -3.88 13.18
C GLU A 57 9.32 -5.01 13.14
N THR A 58 9.42 -5.75 12.03
CA THR A 58 10.43 -6.81 11.86
C THR A 58 11.84 -6.26 12.00
N ARG A 59 12.16 -5.15 11.31
CA ARG A 59 13.49 -4.54 11.39
C ARG A 59 13.84 -4.03 12.79
N LYS A 60 12.86 -3.56 13.57
CA LYS A 60 13.07 -3.15 14.96
C LYS A 60 13.40 -4.34 15.87
N LYS A 61 12.76 -5.48 15.65
CA LYS A 61 13.03 -6.72 16.41
C LYS A 61 14.41 -7.30 16.10
N GLU A 62 14.89 -7.17 14.87
CA GLU A 62 16.23 -7.64 14.45
C GLU A 62 17.38 -6.73 14.94
N ALA A 63 17.08 -5.49 15.34
CA ALA A 63 18.05 -4.53 15.83
C ALA A 63 18.24 -4.54 17.37
N LEU A 64 17.47 -5.37 18.08
CA LEU A 64 17.53 -5.59 19.53
C LEU A 64 18.22 -6.91 19.85
#